data_AF-A0A3C1RSC6-F1
#
_entry.id   AF-A0A3C1RSC6-F1
#
_cell.length_a   1.000
_cell.length_b   1.000
_cell.length_c   1.000
_cell.angle_alpha   90.00
_cell.angle_beta   90.00
_cell.angle_gamma   90.00
#
_symmetry.space_group_name_H-M   'P 1'
#
loop_
_entity.id
_entity.type
_entity.pdbx_description
1 polymer ?
#
loop_
_entity_poly.entity_id
_entity_poly.type
_entity_poly.pdbx_seq_one_letter_code
_entity_poly.pdbx_strand_id
1 'polypeptide(L)' 'MSINRATRNLVRSRASFLCEYCHSAEESSSTLFTIDHILPRSIGGSDEL' A
#
# COMPACT_ATOMS: atom_id res chain seq x y z
N MET A 1 -4.64 1.92 12.10
CA MET A 1 -4.78 3.08 11.20
C MET A 1 -5.81 2.75 10.14
N SER A 2 -6.92 3.48 10.06
CA SER A 2 -7.97 3.21 9.07
C SER A 2 -7.67 4.00 7.79
N ILE A 3 -6.97 3.38 6.84
CA ILE A 3 -6.80 3.97 5.50
C ILE A 3 -8.13 3.88 4.76
N ASN A 4 -8.62 5.03 4.25
CA ASN A 4 -9.85 5.12 3.47
C ASN A 4 -9.77 4.23 2.22
N ARG A 5 -10.90 3.64 1.80
CA ARG A 5 -10.98 2.84 0.57
C ARG A 5 -10.50 3.60 -0.67
N ALA A 6 -10.74 4.91 -0.73
CA ALA A 6 -10.25 5.76 -1.83
C ALA A 6 -8.71 5.80 -1.89
N THR A 7 -8.06 6.12 -0.77
CA THR A 7 -6.60 6.09 -0.62
C THR A 7 -6.03 4.71 -0.94
N ARG A 8 -6.70 3.65 -0.47
CA ARG A 8 -6.30 2.27 -0.72
C ARG A 8 -6.31 1.93 -2.21
N ASN A 9 -7.36 2.33 -2.93
CA ASN A 9 -7.46 2.11 -4.37
C ASN A 9 -6.42 2.93 -5.14
N LEU A 10 -6.14 4.17 -4.72
CA LEU A 10 -5.11 5.01 -5.34
C LEU A 10 -3.72 4.36 -5.24
N VAL A 11 -3.34 3.88 -4.05
CA VAL A 11 -2.06 3.20 -3.83
C VAL A 11 -1.97 1.90 -4.64
N ARG A 12 -3.06 1.13 -4.70
CA ARG A 12 -3.10 -0.10 -5.53
C ARG A 12 -2.93 0.18 -7.01
N SER A 13 -3.65 1.16 -7.54
CA SER A 13 -3.53 1.55 -8.94
C SER A 13 -2.13 2.08 -9.25
N ARG A 14 -1.51 2.84 -8.34
CA ARG A 14 -0.12 3.31 -8.48
C ARG A 14 0.88 2.15 -8.54
N ALA A 15 0.72 1.16 -7.66
CA ALA A 15 1.55 -0.04 -7.63
C ALA A 15 1.17 -1.07 -8.72
N SER A 16 0.27 -0.73 -9.64
CA SER A 16 -0.24 -1.65 -10.68
C SER A 16 -0.76 -2.99 -10.13
N PHE A 17 -1.31 -3.00 -8.92
CA PHE A 17 -1.75 -4.21 -8.20
C PHE A 17 -0.64 -5.23 -7.92
N LEU A 18 0.62 -4.78 -7.91
CA LEU A 18 1.80 -5.57 -7.58
C LEU A 18 2.35 -5.14 -6.21
N CYS A 19 2.96 -6.09 -5.52
CA CYS A 19 3.78 -5.84 -4.33
C CYS A 19 5.03 -5.02 -4.71
N GLU A 20 5.22 -3.81 -4.19
CA GLU A 20 6.42 -2.98 -4.48
C GLU A 20 7.74 -3.62 -4.03
N TYR A 21 7.71 -4.52 -3.04
CA TYR A 21 8.92 -5.20 -2.55
C TYR A 21 9.30 -6.42 -3.40
N CYS A 22 8.30 -7.15 -3.86
CA CYS A 22 8.44 -8.50 -4.37
C CYS A 22 7.93 -8.68 -5.80
N HIS A 23 7.28 -7.65 -6.35
CA HIS A 23 6.56 -7.63 -7.63
C HIS A 23 5.56 -8.77 -7.83
N SER A 24 5.15 -9.42 -6.73
CA SER A 24 4.14 -10.47 -6.77
C SER A 24 2.76 -9.86 -6.99
N ALA A 25 1.98 -10.47 -7.87
CA ALA A 25 0.61 -10.07 -8.12
C ALA A 25 -0.28 -10.37 -6.91
N GLU A 26 -1.23 -9.48 -6.62
CA GLU A 26 -2.22 -9.67 -5.55
C GLU A 26 -3.07 -10.93 -5.81
N GLU A 27 -3.24 -11.32 -7.07
CA GLU A 27 -3.97 -12.52 -7.50
C GLU A 27 -3.35 -13.85 -7.03
N SER A 28 -2.04 -13.86 -6.76
CA SER A 28 -1.36 -15.06 -6.24
C SER A 28 -1.45 -15.18 -4.71
N SER A 29 -1.94 -14.16 -4.02
CA SER A 29 -2.06 -14.12 -2.56
C SER A 29 -3.51 -14.32 -2.15
N SER A 30 -3.75 -15.28 -1.25
CA SER A 30 -5.06 -15.50 -0.60
C SER A 30 -5.48 -14.37 0.36
N THR A 31 -4.71 -13.29 0.41
CA THR A 31 -4.86 -12.19 1.36
C THR A 31 -4.54 -10.88 0.67
N LEU A 32 -5.39 -9.87 0.88
CA LEU A 32 -5.15 -8.52 0.36
C LEU A 32 -3.82 -7.98 0.88
N PHE A 33 -3.05 -7.32 0.01
CA PHE A 33 -1.82 -6.70 0.46
C PHE A 33 -2.11 -5.62 1.51
N THR A 34 -1.30 -5.62 2.57
CA THR A 34 -1.29 -4.57 3.57
C THR A 34 -0.61 -3.34 2.98
N ILE A 35 -1.28 -2.19 3.07
CA ILE A 35 -0.65 -0.91 2.76
C ILE A 35 0.05 -0.42 4.01
N ASP A 36 1.35 -0.19 3.88
CA ASP A 36 2.19 0.35 4.95
C ASP A 36 2.89 1.63 4.50
N HIS A 37 3.43 2.39 5.44
CA HIS A 37 4.17 3.60 5.13
C HIS A 37 5.62 3.24 4.85
N ILE A 38 6.11 3.58 3.65
CA ILE A 38 7.55 3.44 3.32
C ILE A 38 8.39 4.24 4.32
N LEU A 39 7.90 5.42 4.72
CA LEU A 39 8.48 6.23 5.78
C LEU A 39 7.53 6.29 6.99
N PRO A 40 7.81 5.59 8.10
CA PRO A 40 6.95 5.63 9.27
C PRO A 40 6.87 7.05 9.86
N ARG A 41 5.71 7.39 10.43
CA ARG A 41 5.47 8.72 11.04
C ARG A 41 6.46 9.10 12.13
N SER A 42 6.98 8.09 12.84
CA SER A 42 7.96 8.27 13.92
C SER A 42 9.28 8.88 13.44
N ILE A 43 9.61 8.77 12.15
CA ILE A 43 10.83 9.35 11.56
C ILE A 43 10.54 10.56 10.65
N GLY A 44 9.35 11.17 10.78
CA GLY A 44 8.93 12.31 9.97
C GLY A 44 8.18 11.93 8.70
N GLY A 45 7.70 10.70 8.58
CA GLY A 45 6.75 10.33 7.53
C GLY A 45 5.40 11.03 7.68
N SER A 46 4.81 11.43 6.56
CA SER A 46 3.46 12.01 6.51
C SER A 46 2.50 11.02 5.84
N ASP A 47 1.22 11.11 6.19
CA ASP A 47 0.14 10.38 5.53
C ASP A 47 -0.25 11.06 4.18
N GLU A 48 0.44 12.13 3.78
CA GLU A 48 0.27 12.84 2.51
C GLU A 48 0.74 11.99 1.33
N LEU A 49 -0.18 11.79 0.38
CA LEU A 49 -0.05 11.01 -0.86
C LEU A 49 0.76 11.73 -1.94
#